data_AF-A0A812ZGS5-F1
#
_entry.id   AF-A0A812ZGS5-F1
#
_cell.length_a   1.000
_cell.length_b   1.000
_cell.length_c   1.000
_cell.angle_alpha   90.00
_cell.angle_beta   90.00
_cell.angle_gamma   90.00
#
_symmetry.space_group_name_H-M   'P 1'
#
loop_
_entity.id
_entity.type
_entity.pdbx_description
1 polymer ?
#
loop_
_entity_poly.entity_id
_entity_poly.type
_entity_poly.pdbx_seq_one_letter_code
_entity_poly.pdbx_strand_id
1 'polypeptide(L)'
;MQSYDLEDSQSLVRFLQDAEIRLVRLEYLVELQKAERVFPRRQEAETETTRCGQTALVDASELARLEIDERTGHISTMINFPWPPRRVTVNLVSISHAWESMEHPDPWRFQLEAIVDAFRVRLCDGLVWVFFDYISLHQYKRSTAQDQLFQRALHDMHILYAHEAVEVHLLEDLTPESLKGSRKGAIPVYCEGKDTVKAVPIQDLKLNVTPYDVRGWCQAEMEWARLRASVKGASVPRPPQIFKKAISQLQFTHRSDLDAVVQLQEKVFEQKASSTERLLIQDLDAVKIKTLCAAMPFYRNLKEVVIPAASLKVRCSLAAAVVRSGACDIQMNCEHLRDEDAIAFAVALSKNDCGHLQRLSIKCNAISKRGTDALQQMAAQQCNAVHCHSEDTEW
;
A
#
# COMPACT_ATOMS: atom_id res chain seq x y z
N MET A 1 -19.62 -4.44 12.89
CA MET A 1 -19.15 -3.79 11.66
C MET A 1 -18.28 -4.81 10.95
N GLN A 2 -18.59 -5.13 9.69
CA GLN A 2 -17.89 -6.20 8.97
C GLN A 2 -16.48 -5.68 8.61
N SER A 3 -15.44 -6.42 8.98
CA SER A 3 -14.05 -6.05 8.67
C SER A 3 -13.65 -6.79 7.40
N TYR A 4 -13.09 -6.05 6.44
CA TYR A 4 -12.40 -6.65 5.30
C TYR A 4 -10.97 -6.98 5.70
N ASP A 5 -10.47 -8.08 5.16
CA ASP A 5 -9.14 -8.64 5.42
C ASP A 5 -8.20 -8.21 4.29
N LEU A 6 -6.95 -7.87 4.62
CA LEU A 6 -5.97 -7.34 3.67
C LEU A 6 -5.17 -8.41 2.90
N GLU A 7 -5.40 -9.68 3.18
CA GLU A 7 -4.71 -10.82 2.58
C GLU A 7 -5.69 -11.76 1.84
N ASP A 8 -6.91 -11.95 2.37
CA ASP A 8 -7.98 -12.73 1.73
C ASP A 8 -8.59 -12.00 0.52
N SER A 9 -8.24 -12.46 -0.68
CA SER A 9 -8.76 -11.93 -1.94
C SER A 9 -10.28 -12.04 -2.08
N GLN A 10 -10.94 -12.99 -1.40
CA GLN A 10 -12.40 -13.04 -1.37
C GLN A 10 -12.98 -11.87 -0.56
N SER A 11 -12.27 -11.40 0.47
CA SER A 11 -12.58 -10.20 1.23
C SER A 11 -12.50 -8.94 0.35
N LEU A 12 -11.46 -8.83 -0.48
CA LEU A 12 -11.34 -7.75 -1.46
C LEU A 12 -12.50 -7.73 -2.46
N VAL A 13 -12.84 -8.87 -3.07
CA VAL A 13 -13.95 -8.94 -4.04
C VAL A 13 -15.28 -8.57 -3.37
N ARG A 14 -15.51 -9.03 -2.13
CA ARG A 14 -16.68 -8.63 -1.34
C ARG A 14 -16.71 -7.13 -1.10
N PHE A 15 -15.59 -6.50 -0.75
CA PHE A 15 -15.54 -5.04 -0.58
C PHE A 15 -15.92 -4.30 -1.87
N LEU A 16 -15.37 -4.72 -3.02
CA LEU A 16 -15.71 -4.14 -4.32
C LEU A 16 -17.21 -4.25 -4.62
N GLN A 17 -17.82 -5.39 -4.30
CA GLN A 17 -19.26 -5.63 -4.49
C GLN A 17 -20.12 -4.83 -3.51
N ASP A 18 -19.80 -4.86 -2.22
CA ASP A 18 -20.57 -4.20 -1.17
C ASP A 18 -20.61 -2.69 -1.37
N ALA A 19 -19.50 -2.08 -1.77
CA ALA A 19 -19.40 -0.64 -2.03
C ALA A 19 -19.73 -0.24 -3.48
N GLU A 20 -20.08 -1.22 -4.33
CA GLU A 20 -20.31 -1.05 -5.77
C GLU A 20 -19.15 -0.29 -6.47
N ILE A 21 -17.92 -0.57 -6.05
CA ILE A 21 -16.72 -0.01 -6.64
C ILE A 21 -16.49 -0.68 -7.98
N ARG A 22 -16.23 0.13 -8.99
CA ARG A 22 -16.16 -0.37 -10.36
C ARG A 22 -14.83 -0.06 -10.99
N LEU A 23 -14.19 -1.14 -11.39
CA LEU A 23 -12.87 -1.08 -11.97
C LEU A 23 -12.98 -0.73 -13.46
N VAL A 24 -12.04 0.04 -13.94
CA VAL A 24 -11.95 0.46 -15.34
C VAL A 24 -11.14 -0.57 -16.10
N ARG A 25 -11.61 -0.95 -17.30
CA ARG A 25 -10.80 -1.78 -18.19
C ARG A 25 -9.63 -0.98 -18.74
N LEU A 26 -8.43 -1.55 -18.68
CA LEU A 26 -7.26 -0.90 -19.27
C LEU A 26 -7.43 -0.67 -20.78
N GLU A 27 -8.14 -1.55 -21.48
CA GLU A 27 -8.49 -1.40 -22.90
C GLU A 27 -9.27 -0.11 -23.16
N TYR A 28 -10.18 0.25 -22.27
CA TYR A 28 -10.93 1.50 -22.36
C TYR A 28 -10.01 2.71 -22.14
N LEU A 29 -9.06 2.64 -21.21
CA LEU A 29 -8.07 3.71 -21.00
C LEU A 29 -7.16 3.90 -22.23
N VAL A 30 -6.76 2.81 -22.89
CA VAL A 30 -6.02 2.87 -24.17
C VAL A 30 -6.85 3.56 -25.25
N GLU A 31 -8.15 3.31 -25.28
CA GLU A 31 -9.06 3.97 -26.23
C GLU A 31 -9.23 5.47 -25.92
N LEU A 32 -9.34 5.86 -24.64
CA LEU A 32 -9.35 7.27 -24.23
C LEU A 32 -8.07 7.99 -24.66
N GLN A 33 -6.90 7.38 -24.41
CA GLN A 33 -5.60 7.92 -24.82
C GLN A 33 -5.55 8.14 -26.34
N LYS A 34 -5.94 7.14 -27.14
CA LYS A 34 -5.95 7.23 -28.61
C LYS A 34 -6.96 8.24 -29.15
N ALA A 35 -8.08 8.42 -28.45
CA ALA A 35 -9.11 9.39 -28.81
C ALA A 35 -8.83 10.79 -28.25
N GLU A 36 -7.71 10.97 -27.55
CA GLU A 36 -7.33 12.22 -26.89
C GLU A 36 -8.40 12.74 -25.90
N ARG A 37 -9.10 11.81 -25.25
CA ARG A 37 -10.15 12.10 -24.26
C ARG A 37 -9.59 12.05 -22.84
N VAL A 38 -10.14 12.90 -21.97
CA VAL A 38 -9.90 12.82 -20.51
C VAL A 38 -10.77 11.73 -19.88
N PHE A 39 -10.51 11.41 -18.61
CA PHE A 39 -11.37 10.53 -17.83
C PHE A 39 -12.79 11.11 -17.75
N PRO A 40 -13.84 10.36 -18.12
CA PRO A 40 -15.20 10.71 -17.71
C PRO A 40 -15.38 10.51 -16.20
N ARG A 41 -16.39 11.16 -15.60
CA ARG A 41 -16.83 10.76 -14.26
C ARG A 41 -17.42 9.35 -14.33
N ARG A 42 -17.45 8.69 -13.18
CA ARG A 42 -18.16 7.43 -12.98
C ARG A 42 -19.52 7.39 -13.68
N GLN A 43 -20.35 8.42 -13.52
CA GLN A 43 -21.72 8.45 -14.07
C GLN A 43 -21.77 8.38 -15.59
N GLU A 44 -20.91 9.12 -16.30
CA GLU A 44 -20.88 9.09 -17.77
C GLU A 44 -20.32 7.76 -18.27
N ALA A 45 -19.29 7.26 -17.59
CA ALA A 45 -18.59 6.03 -17.98
C ALA A 45 -19.49 4.78 -17.93
N GLU A 46 -20.55 4.75 -17.12
CA GLU A 46 -21.47 3.60 -16.97
C GLU A 46 -22.11 3.18 -18.29
N THR A 47 -22.27 4.13 -19.21
CA THR A 47 -22.91 3.91 -20.51
C THR A 47 -21.91 3.74 -21.64
N GLU A 48 -20.61 3.86 -21.35
CA GLU A 48 -19.56 3.75 -22.36
C GLU A 48 -19.18 2.29 -22.59
N THR A 49 -18.83 1.99 -23.84
CA THR A 49 -18.33 0.70 -24.27
C THR A 49 -17.02 0.86 -25.02
N THR A 50 -16.16 -0.13 -24.87
CA THR A 50 -14.96 -0.33 -25.67
C THR A 50 -15.33 -0.64 -27.12
N ARG A 51 -14.36 -0.52 -28.04
CA ARG A 51 -14.55 -0.88 -29.46
C ARG A 51 -14.92 -2.35 -29.68
N CYS A 52 -14.59 -3.24 -28.74
CA CYS A 52 -14.98 -4.65 -28.80
C CYS A 52 -16.37 -4.93 -28.20
N GLY A 53 -17.10 -3.88 -27.78
CA GLY A 53 -18.47 -3.99 -27.26
C GLY A 53 -18.57 -4.34 -25.78
N GLN A 54 -17.45 -4.45 -25.06
CA GLN A 54 -17.46 -4.60 -23.60
C GLN A 54 -17.74 -3.24 -22.94
N THR A 55 -18.40 -3.24 -21.78
CA THR A 55 -18.56 -2.04 -20.95
C THR A 55 -17.21 -1.42 -20.60
N ALA A 56 -17.12 -0.11 -20.47
CA ALA A 56 -15.90 0.57 -20.01
C ALA A 56 -15.52 0.15 -18.57
N LEU A 57 -16.53 -0.17 -17.76
CA LEU A 57 -16.43 -0.45 -16.34
C LEU A 57 -16.85 -1.90 -16.08
N VAL A 58 -16.07 -2.58 -15.26
CA VAL A 58 -16.33 -3.95 -14.81
C VAL A 58 -17.56 -3.95 -13.93
N ASP A 59 -18.50 -4.86 -14.18
CA ASP A 59 -19.74 -4.95 -13.42
C ASP A 59 -19.73 -5.97 -12.27
N ALA A 60 -20.74 -5.89 -11.40
CA ALA A 60 -20.87 -6.80 -10.26
C ALA A 60 -21.00 -8.27 -10.68
N SER A 61 -21.56 -8.55 -11.88
CA SER A 61 -21.67 -9.91 -12.40
C SER A 61 -20.31 -10.45 -12.83
N GLU A 62 -19.42 -9.61 -13.34
CA GLU A 62 -18.05 -9.96 -13.67
C GLU A 62 -17.22 -10.21 -12.41
N LEU A 63 -17.35 -9.36 -11.39
CA LEU A 63 -16.72 -9.58 -10.09
C LEU A 63 -17.17 -10.90 -9.47
N ALA A 64 -18.46 -11.25 -9.58
CA ALA A 64 -19.01 -12.51 -9.08
C ALA A 64 -18.52 -13.75 -9.85
N ARG A 65 -17.93 -13.59 -11.04
CA ARG A 65 -17.34 -14.67 -11.85
C ARG A 65 -15.82 -14.80 -11.66
N LEU A 66 -15.22 -14.04 -10.77
CA LEU A 66 -13.80 -14.21 -10.44
C LEU A 66 -13.57 -15.54 -9.74
N GLU A 67 -12.56 -16.26 -10.18
CA GLU A 67 -12.04 -17.46 -9.56
C GLU A 67 -10.79 -17.09 -8.76
N ILE A 68 -10.80 -17.39 -7.46
CA ILE A 68 -9.70 -17.10 -6.54
C ILE A 68 -9.06 -18.42 -6.14
N ASP A 69 -7.76 -18.56 -6.40
CA ASP A 69 -6.98 -19.69 -5.91
C ASP A 69 -6.72 -19.51 -4.40
N GLU A 70 -7.31 -20.36 -3.57
CA GLU A 70 -7.25 -20.25 -2.10
C GLU A 70 -5.82 -20.31 -1.53
N ARG A 71 -4.87 -20.91 -2.26
CA ARG A 71 -3.50 -21.10 -1.79
C ARG A 71 -2.62 -19.90 -2.13
N THR A 72 -2.84 -19.30 -3.29
CA THR A 72 -1.97 -18.23 -3.84
C THR A 72 -2.62 -16.87 -3.82
N GLY A 73 -3.94 -16.77 -3.59
CA GLY A 73 -4.72 -15.56 -3.75
C GLY A 73 -4.83 -15.12 -5.22
N HIS A 74 -4.36 -15.93 -6.18
CA HIS A 74 -4.35 -15.55 -7.58
C HIS A 74 -5.79 -15.43 -8.12
N ILE A 75 -6.08 -14.28 -8.72
CA ILE A 75 -7.41 -13.94 -9.25
C ILE A 75 -7.42 -14.20 -10.77
N SER A 76 -8.42 -14.94 -11.23
CA SER A 76 -8.60 -15.26 -12.64
C SER A 76 -10.06 -15.26 -13.04
N THR A 77 -10.33 -15.29 -14.35
CA THR A 77 -11.69 -15.47 -14.87
C THR A 77 -11.66 -16.21 -16.20
N MET A 78 -12.80 -16.80 -16.57
CA MET A 78 -12.99 -17.41 -17.87
C MET A 78 -13.44 -16.36 -18.89
N ILE A 79 -12.68 -16.23 -19.97
CA ILE A 79 -13.09 -15.45 -21.13
C ILE A 79 -13.49 -16.38 -22.27
N ASN A 80 -14.58 -16.04 -22.97
CA ASN A 80 -15.13 -16.84 -24.07
C ASN A 80 -14.61 -16.41 -25.44
N PHE A 81 -13.79 -15.37 -25.51
CA PHE A 81 -13.28 -14.81 -26.76
C PHE A 81 -11.81 -14.41 -26.64
N PRO A 82 -10.95 -14.70 -27.65
CA PRO A 82 -11.22 -15.53 -28.82
C PRO A 82 -11.33 -17.03 -28.47
N TRP A 83 -12.25 -17.77 -29.09
CA TRP A 83 -12.46 -19.21 -28.84
C TRP A 83 -11.18 -20.03 -29.08
N PRO A 84 -10.91 -21.09 -28.29
CA PRO A 84 -11.74 -21.67 -27.22
C PRO A 84 -11.74 -20.84 -25.92
N PRO A 85 -12.73 -21.04 -25.01
CA PRO A 85 -12.73 -20.37 -23.72
C PRO A 85 -11.44 -20.67 -22.97
N ARG A 86 -10.84 -19.64 -22.41
CA ARG A 86 -9.58 -19.76 -21.66
C ARG A 86 -9.66 -19.02 -20.34
N ARG A 87 -8.99 -19.58 -19.35
CA ARG A 87 -8.75 -18.89 -18.09
C ARG A 87 -7.67 -17.85 -18.30
N VAL A 88 -7.91 -16.63 -17.82
CA VAL A 88 -6.95 -15.53 -17.86
C VAL A 88 -6.79 -14.93 -16.47
N THR A 89 -5.58 -14.49 -16.17
CA THR A 89 -5.27 -13.75 -14.96
C THR A 89 -5.94 -12.37 -14.99
N VAL A 90 -6.46 -11.95 -13.83
CA VAL A 90 -7.01 -10.61 -13.62
C VAL A 90 -6.07 -9.86 -12.67
N ASN A 91 -5.42 -8.84 -13.18
CA ASN A 91 -4.55 -7.96 -12.40
C ASN A 91 -5.37 -6.78 -11.89
N LEU A 92 -5.53 -6.69 -10.57
CA LEU A 92 -6.18 -5.57 -9.92
C LEU A 92 -5.14 -4.50 -9.62
N VAL A 93 -5.35 -3.31 -10.17
CA VAL A 93 -4.41 -2.19 -10.05
C VAL A 93 -5.13 -0.99 -9.43
N SER A 94 -4.58 -0.38 -8.41
CA SER A 94 -5.05 0.92 -7.89
C SER A 94 -4.07 2.02 -8.22
N ILE A 95 -4.59 3.17 -8.64
CA ILE A 95 -3.77 4.34 -8.98
C ILE A 95 -3.89 5.39 -7.87
N SER A 96 -2.81 5.57 -7.11
CA SER A 96 -2.66 6.76 -6.25
C SER A 96 -2.21 7.91 -7.11
N HIS A 97 -3.01 8.97 -7.14
CA HIS A 97 -2.85 10.05 -8.10
C HIS A 97 -3.23 11.41 -7.49
N ALA A 98 -2.83 12.48 -8.16
CA ALA A 98 -3.10 13.83 -7.70
C ALA A 98 -4.18 14.49 -8.54
N TRP A 99 -5.13 15.15 -7.88
CA TRP A 99 -6.05 16.05 -8.55
C TRP A 99 -5.33 17.34 -8.96
N GLU A 100 -5.18 17.60 -10.26
CA GLU A 100 -4.50 18.81 -10.75
C GLU A 100 -5.41 20.03 -10.91
N SER A 101 -6.73 19.82 -10.86
CA SER A 101 -7.74 20.88 -10.73
C SER A 101 -8.82 20.48 -9.74
N MET A 102 -9.65 21.41 -9.29
CA MET A 102 -10.78 21.13 -8.39
C MET A 102 -11.92 20.40 -9.12
N GLU A 103 -11.99 20.54 -10.44
CA GLU A 103 -13.09 20.05 -11.27
C GLU A 103 -12.78 18.68 -11.90
N HIS A 104 -11.50 18.40 -12.15
CA HIS A 104 -11.06 17.19 -12.84
C HIS A 104 -9.63 16.78 -12.42
N PRO A 105 -9.37 15.48 -12.19
CA PRO A 105 -8.07 15.04 -11.66
C PRO A 105 -6.92 15.20 -12.66
N ASP A 106 -7.18 14.92 -13.94
CA ASP A 106 -6.16 14.94 -15.00
C ASP A 106 -6.62 15.71 -16.25
N PRO A 107 -6.73 17.06 -16.18
CA PRO A 107 -7.23 17.86 -17.31
C PRO A 107 -6.39 17.74 -18.58
N TRP A 108 -5.12 17.39 -18.43
CA TRP A 108 -4.14 17.35 -19.52
C TRP A 108 -3.85 15.94 -20.02
N ARG A 109 -4.48 14.89 -19.48
CA ARG A 109 -4.29 13.48 -19.86
C ARG A 109 -2.90 12.91 -19.55
N PHE A 110 -2.09 13.62 -18.75
CA PHE A 110 -0.73 13.20 -18.45
C PHE A 110 -0.72 11.93 -17.59
N GLN A 111 -1.58 11.89 -16.59
CA GLN A 111 -1.71 10.73 -15.69
C GLN A 111 -2.35 9.54 -16.42
N LEU A 112 -3.34 9.79 -17.28
CA LEU A 112 -3.90 8.76 -18.19
C LEU A 112 -2.82 8.13 -19.06
N GLU A 113 -1.98 8.94 -19.70
CA GLU A 113 -0.88 8.46 -20.55
C GLU A 113 0.12 7.62 -19.76
N ALA A 114 0.51 8.08 -18.58
CA ALA A 114 1.41 7.33 -17.69
C ALA A 114 0.84 5.94 -17.30
N ILE A 115 -0.45 5.86 -16.96
CA ILE A 115 -1.12 4.59 -16.65
C ILE A 115 -1.10 3.66 -17.86
N VAL A 116 -1.49 4.18 -19.03
CA VAL A 116 -1.53 3.34 -20.25
C VAL A 116 -0.13 2.85 -20.60
N ASP A 117 0.89 3.69 -20.56
CA ASP A 117 2.26 3.31 -20.88
C ASP A 117 2.82 2.26 -19.90
N ALA A 118 2.48 2.37 -18.61
CA ALA A 118 2.90 1.40 -17.59
C ALA A 118 2.27 0.01 -17.78
N PHE A 119 0.99 -0.07 -18.16
CA PHE A 119 0.24 -1.33 -18.09
C PHE A 119 -0.13 -1.94 -19.45
N ARG A 120 -0.09 -1.20 -20.57
CA ARG A 120 -0.52 -1.69 -21.90
C ARG A 120 0.14 -3.01 -22.33
N VAL A 121 1.37 -3.25 -21.91
CA VAL A 121 2.12 -4.48 -22.23
C VAL A 121 1.46 -5.72 -21.65
N ARG A 122 0.69 -5.59 -20.56
CA ARG A 122 0.03 -6.70 -19.87
C ARG A 122 -1.28 -7.14 -20.55
N LEU A 123 -1.79 -6.36 -21.50
CA LEU A 123 -2.96 -6.75 -22.30
C LEU A 123 -2.70 -7.99 -23.17
N CYS A 124 -1.44 -8.37 -23.39
CA CYS A 124 -1.08 -9.59 -24.10
C CYS A 124 -1.35 -10.87 -23.29
N ASP A 125 -1.22 -10.79 -21.96
CA ASP A 125 -1.10 -11.97 -21.08
C ASP A 125 -2.24 -12.09 -20.06
N GLY A 126 -3.13 -11.10 -19.97
CA GLY A 126 -4.27 -11.15 -19.07
C GLY A 126 -5.15 -9.92 -19.14
N LEU A 127 -6.01 -9.77 -18.14
CA LEU A 127 -6.82 -8.57 -17.94
C LEU A 127 -6.17 -7.66 -16.91
N VAL A 128 -6.32 -6.35 -17.11
CA VAL A 128 -5.93 -5.34 -16.12
C VAL A 128 -7.14 -4.49 -15.80
N TRP A 129 -7.56 -4.54 -14.54
CA TRP A 129 -8.70 -3.79 -14.03
C TRP A 129 -8.21 -2.74 -13.06
N VAL A 130 -8.47 -1.48 -13.40
CA VAL A 130 -7.87 -0.32 -12.77
C VAL A 130 -8.88 0.37 -11.88
N PHE A 131 -8.58 0.50 -10.60
CA PHE A 131 -9.24 1.44 -9.71
C PHE A 131 -8.60 2.83 -9.89
N PHE A 132 -9.44 3.79 -10.28
CA PHE A 132 -9.09 5.21 -10.36
C PHE A 132 -10.28 6.00 -9.80
N ASP A 133 -10.12 6.64 -8.64
CA ASP A 133 -11.24 7.10 -7.80
C ASP A 133 -12.35 7.87 -8.55
N TYR A 134 -11.99 8.74 -9.49
CA TYR A 134 -12.87 9.64 -10.20
C TYR A 134 -13.87 8.92 -11.12
N ILE A 135 -13.41 7.84 -11.73
CA ILE A 135 -14.19 7.02 -12.67
C ILE A 135 -14.71 5.75 -11.98
N SER A 136 -14.08 5.30 -10.89
CA SER A 136 -14.47 4.12 -10.14
C SER A 136 -15.53 4.37 -9.06
N LEU A 137 -15.65 5.61 -8.56
CA LEU A 137 -16.60 6.00 -7.50
C LEU A 137 -17.57 7.08 -7.98
N HIS A 138 -18.78 7.11 -7.43
CA HIS A 138 -19.76 8.15 -7.78
C HIS A 138 -19.25 9.56 -7.44
N GLN A 139 -19.22 10.43 -8.45
CA GLN A 139 -18.79 11.82 -8.31
C GLN A 139 -19.96 12.75 -7.95
N TYR A 140 -19.68 13.98 -7.53
CA TYR A 140 -20.73 14.97 -7.35
C TYR A 140 -21.42 15.31 -8.70
N LYS A 141 -22.75 15.48 -8.78
CA LYS A 141 -23.78 15.35 -7.74
C LYS A 141 -24.31 13.93 -7.64
N ARG A 142 -24.36 13.41 -6.41
CA ARG A 142 -24.83 12.05 -6.09
C ARG A 142 -26.30 12.05 -5.68
N SER A 143 -27.02 11.00 -6.04
CA SER A 143 -28.28 10.65 -5.39
C SER A 143 -28.03 10.11 -3.97
N THR A 144 -29.08 10.00 -3.15
CA THR A 144 -28.96 9.43 -1.78
C THR A 144 -28.36 8.01 -1.80
N ALA A 145 -28.77 7.17 -2.75
CA ALA A 145 -28.24 5.81 -2.88
C ALA A 145 -26.76 5.83 -3.31
N GLN A 146 -26.41 6.68 -4.26
CA GLN A 146 -25.02 6.86 -4.70
C GLN A 146 -24.12 7.40 -3.59
N ASP A 147 -24.64 8.30 -2.75
CA ASP A 147 -23.90 8.82 -1.61
C ASP A 147 -23.65 7.74 -0.55
N GLN A 148 -24.64 6.89 -0.25
CA GLN A 148 -24.45 5.75 0.66
C GLN A 148 -23.35 4.78 0.17
N LEU A 149 -23.33 4.47 -1.14
CA LEU A 149 -22.29 3.64 -1.74
C LEU A 149 -20.92 4.33 -1.69
N PHE A 150 -20.87 5.62 -2.01
CA PHE A 150 -19.64 6.41 -1.93
C PHE A 150 -19.08 6.45 -0.51
N GLN A 151 -19.92 6.68 0.51
CA GLN A 151 -19.49 6.66 1.91
C GLN A 151 -19.00 5.28 2.34
N ARG A 152 -19.63 4.20 1.86
CA ARG A 152 -19.17 2.83 2.11
C ARG A 152 -17.79 2.58 1.50
N ALA A 153 -17.55 3.04 0.27
CA ALA A 153 -16.24 2.96 -0.37
C ALA A 153 -15.18 3.77 0.41
N LEU A 154 -15.50 5.00 0.82
CA LEU A 154 -14.58 5.84 1.61
C LEU A 154 -14.22 5.21 2.96
N HIS A 155 -15.20 4.63 3.65
CA HIS A 155 -15.00 4.07 4.99
C HIS A 155 -13.96 2.95 5.04
N ASP A 156 -13.79 2.20 3.95
CA ASP A 156 -12.80 1.13 3.83
C ASP A 156 -11.85 1.31 2.62
N MET A 157 -11.65 2.55 2.18
CA MET A 157 -10.80 2.90 1.01
C MET A 157 -9.38 2.31 1.08
N HIS A 158 -8.82 2.22 2.29
CA HIS A 158 -7.52 1.61 2.55
C HIS A 158 -7.33 0.22 1.95
N ILE A 159 -8.40 -0.57 1.79
CA ILE A 159 -8.34 -1.91 1.20
C ILE A 159 -7.78 -1.86 -0.23
N LEU A 160 -8.15 -0.86 -1.03
CA LEU A 160 -7.68 -0.72 -2.42
C LEU A 160 -6.19 -0.41 -2.54
N TYR A 161 -5.56 0.04 -1.46
CA TYR A 161 -4.15 0.42 -1.46
C TYR A 161 -3.28 -0.52 -0.59
N ALA A 162 -3.84 -1.14 0.44
CA ALA A 162 -3.11 -2.01 1.35
C ALA A 162 -3.27 -3.51 1.08
N HIS A 163 -4.25 -3.94 0.29
CA HIS A 163 -4.53 -5.35 0.07
C HIS A 163 -3.41 -6.03 -0.76
N GLU A 164 -3.00 -7.25 -0.39
CA GLU A 164 -1.88 -7.97 -1.02
C GLU A 164 -2.14 -8.32 -2.49
N ALA A 165 -3.40 -8.62 -2.85
CA ALA A 165 -3.80 -8.89 -4.23
C ALA A 165 -3.93 -7.64 -5.13
N VAL A 166 -3.71 -6.42 -4.60
CA VAL A 166 -3.78 -5.18 -5.38
C VAL A 166 -2.39 -4.60 -5.58
N GLU A 167 -2.02 -4.44 -6.85
CA GLU A 167 -0.85 -3.66 -7.24
C GLU A 167 -1.19 -2.17 -7.15
N VAL A 168 -0.39 -1.39 -6.44
CA VAL A 168 -0.58 0.06 -6.37
C VAL A 168 0.47 0.76 -7.21
N HIS A 169 0.01 1.59 -8.14
CA HIS A 169 0.85 2.48 -8.91
C HIS A 169 0.77 3.90 -8.35
N LEU A 170 1.92 4.46 -7.97
CA LEU A 170 2.03 5.81 -7.41
C LEU A 170 2.41 6.78 -8.53
N LEU A 171 1.48 7.66 -8.91
CA LEU A 171 1.75 8.75 -9.84
C LEU A 171 2.15 10.00 -9.05
N GLU A 172 3.46 10.13 -8.84
CA GLU A 172 4.05 11.24 -8.06
C GLU A 172 4.27 12.49 -8.93
N ASP A 173 4.41 12.30 -10.25
CA ASP A 173 4.65 13.38 -11.20
C ASP A 173 3.34 14.10 -11.59
N LEU A 174 3.35 15.43 -11.46
CA LEU A 174 2.30 16.30 -11.98
C LEU A 174 2.58 16.64 -13.45
N THR A 175 1.55 17.07 -14.20
CA THR A 175 1.73 17.49 -15.59
C THR A 175 2.81 18.59 -15.68
N PRO A 176 3.90 18.40 -16.45
CA PRO A 176 4.90 19.43 -16.67
C PRO A 176 4.32 20.71 -17.29
N GLU A 177 4.79 21.88 -16.85
CA GLU A 177 4.29 23.18 -17.35
C GLU A 177 4.41 23.36 -18.87
N SER A 178 5.44 22.75 -19.48
CA SER A 178 5.59 22.73 -20.94
C SER A 178 4.45 21.99 -21.65
N LEU A 179 3.92 20.92 -21.04
CA LEU A 179 2.76 20.19 -21.56
C LEU A 179 1.45 20.93 -21.30
N LYS A 180 1.30 21.59 -20.14
CA LYS A 180 0.12 22.41 -19.85
C LYS A 180 -0.06 23.54 -20.87
N GLY A 181 1.04 24.17 -21.29
CA GLY A 181 1.02 25.24 -22.29
C GLY A 181 0.66 24.76 -23.72
N SER A 182 0.96 23.51 -24.06
CA SER A 182 0.71 22.94 -25.40
C SER A 182 -0.68 22.31 -25.54
N ARG A 183 -1.21 21.71 -24.47
CA ARG A 183 -2.53 21.05 -24.45
C ARG A 183 -3.63 22.03 -24.07
N LYS A 184 -4.18 22.68 -25.10
CA LYS A 184 -5.36 23.56 -24.99
C LYS A 184 -6.61 22.80 -25.39
N GLY A 185 -7.75 23.28 -24.93
CA GLY A 185 -9.04 22.70 -25.27
C GLY A 185 -10.05 22.91 -24.16
N ALA A 186 -11.19 22.25 -24.30
CA ALA A 186 -12.22 22.19 -23.29
C ALA A 186 -12.45 20.73 -22.90
N ILE A 187 -12.70 20.50 -21.61
CA ILE A 187 -12.96 19.18 -21.06
C ILE A 187 -14.36 19.12 -20.45
N PRO A 188 -14.99 17.93 -20.40
CA PRO A 188 -16.26 17.76 -19.71
C PRO A 188 -16.11 18.00 -18.21
N VAL A 189 -16.83 18.99 -17.69
CA VAL A 189 -16.91 19.32 -16.26
C VAL A 189 -18.37 19.41 -15.85
N TYR A 190 -18.70 18.83 -14.69
CA TYR A 190 -20.04 18.97 -14.12
C TYR A 190 -20.26 20.38 -13.58
N CYS A 191 -21.31 21.03 -14.08
CA CYS A 191 -21.72 22.37 -13.67
C CYS A 191 -22.95 22.30 -12.77
N GLU A 192 -22.76 22.55 -11.46
CA GLU A 192 -23.83 22.50 -10.45
C GLU A 192 -25.02 23.40 -10.78
N GLY A 193 -24.77 24.67 -11.13
CA GLY A 193 -25.84 25.64 -11.39
C GLY A 193 -26.74 25.31 -12.59
N LYS A 194 -26.33 24.35 -13.43
CA LYS A 194 -27.11 23.87 -14.59
C LYS A 194 -27.43 22.38 -14.52
N ASP A 195 -27.03 21.71 -13.44
CA ASP A 195 -27.16 20.27 -13.20
C ASP A 195 -26.78 19.40 -14.41
N THR A 196 -25.67 19.72 -15.08
CA THR A 196 -25.28 19.04 -16.32
C THR A 196 -23.78 19.15 -16.57
N VAL A 197 -23.24 18.24 -17.39
CA VAL A 197 -21.83 18.26 -17.83
C VAL A 197 -21.68 19.19 -19.02
N LYS A 198 -20.66 20.04 -19.00
CA LYS A 198 -20.36 21.00 -20.07
C LYS A 198 -18.88 20.97 -20.42
N ALA A 199 -18.59 21.30 -21.68
CA ALA A 199 -17.22 21.58 -22.09
C ALA A 199 -16.76 22.90 -21.44
N VAL A 200 -15.75 22.82 -20.58
CA VAL A 200 -15.12 23.95 -19.91
C VAL A 200 -13.67 24.06 -20.39
N PRO A 201 -13.22 25.24 -20.87
CA PRO A 201 -11.82 25.43 -21.25
C PRO A 201 -10.87 25.08 -20.11
N ILE A 202 -9.80 24.34 -20.40
CA ILE A 202 -8.82 23.90 -19.38
C ILE A 202 -8.23 25.10 -18.61
N GLN A 203 -8.03 26.22 -19.30
CA GLN A 203 -7.53 27.47 -18.73
C GLN A 203 -8.48 28.13 -17.70
N ASP A 204 -9.76 27.76 -17.72
CA ASP A 204 -10.79 28.30 -16.82
C ASP A 204 -10.97 27.40 -15.58
N LEU A 205 -10.27 26.27 -15.50
CA LEU A 205 -10.31 25.37 -14.35
C LEU A 205 -9.60 25.98 -13.14
N LYS A 206 -10.10 25.65 -11.95
CA LYS A 206 -9.43 26.04 -10.71
C LYS A 206 -8.31 25.04 -10.40
N LEU A 207 -7.08 25.42 -10.73
CA LEU A 207 -5.92 24.56 -10.55
C LEU A 207 -5.64 24.25 -9.08
N ASN A 208 -5.23 23.02 -8.81
CA ASN A 208 -4.74 22.61 -7.51
C ASN A 208 -3.22 22.74 -7.48
N VAL A 209 -2.76 23.85 -6.90
CA VAL A 209 -1.33 24.22 -6.81
C VAL A 209 -0.57 23.53 -5.68
N THR A 210 -1.23 22.68 -4.89
CA THR A 210 -0.60 21.94 -3.80
C THR A 210 0.45 20.96 -4.35
N PRO A 211 1.74 21.06 -3.95
CA PRO A 211 2.76 20.10 -4.36
C PRO A 211 2.43 18.68 -3.91
N TYR A 212 2.86 17.66 -4.66
CA TYR A 212 2.51 16.25 -4.41
C TYR A 212 2.94 15.75 -3.01
N ASP A 213 4.14 16.13 -2.59
CA ASP A 213 4.78 15.72 -1.33
C ASP A 213 4.01 16.17 -0.08
N VAL A 214 3.16 17.20 -0.20
CA VAL A 214 2.34 17.70 0.90
C VAL A 214 0.87 17.32 0.81
N ARG A 215 0.47 16.43 -0.11
CA ARG A 215 -0.93 15.97 -0.26
C ARG A 215 -1.26 14.83 0.68
N GLY A 216 -2.15 15.08 1.64
CA GLY A 216 -2.48 14.14 2.72
C GLY A 216 -2.94 12.75 2.25
N TRP A 217 -3.90 12.70 1.32
CA TRP A 217 -4.38 11.43 0.76
C TRP A 217 -3.28 10.66 0.02
N CYS A 218 -2.56 11.30 -0.91
CA CYS A 218 -1.49 10.66 -1.68
C CYS A 218 -0.39 10.09 -0.77
N GLN A 219 0.00 10.84 0.27
CA GLN A 219 1.02 10.38 1.23
C GLN A 219 0.52 9.20 2.07
N ALA A 220 -0.76 9.15 2.42
CA ALA A 220 -1.36 8.03 3.13
C ALA A 220 -1.45 6.78 2.25
N GLU A 221 -1.95 6.91 1.02
CA GLU A 221 -2.03 5.84 0.03
C GLU A 221 -0.66 5.24 -0.27
N MET A 222 0.36 6.09 -0.45
CA MET A 222 1.75 5.69 -0.61
C MET A 222 2.24 4.86 0.58
N GLU A 223 1.91 5.25 1.81
CA GLU A 223 2.28 4.46 2.98
C GLU A 223 1.56 3.11 2.96
N TRP A 224 0.24 3.09 2.82
CA TRP A 224 -0.56 1.84 2.77
C TRP A 224 -0.07 0.87 1.70
N ALA A 225 0.27 1.38 0.51
CA ALA A 225 0.86 0.62 -0.59
C ALA A 225 2.21 0.00 -0.24
N ARG A 226 3.01 0.70 0.55
CA ARG A 226 4.35 0.26 0.96
C ARG A 226 4.35 -0.56 2.27
N LEU A 227 3.20 -0.77 2.91
CA LEU A 227 3.03 -1.66 4.06
C LEU A 227 2.72 -3.08 3.59
N ARG A 228 3.72 -3.72 2.98
CA ARG A 228 3.71 -5.14 2.62
C ARG A 228 4.60 -5.92 3.59
N ALA A 229 4.49 -7.25 3.63
CA ALA A 229 5.16 -8.11 4.62
C ALA A 229 6.72 -7.99 4.66
N SER A 230 7.35 -7.36 3.66
CA SER A 230 8.79 -7.09 3.63
C SER A 230 9.09 -5.62 3.97
N VAL A 231 9.87 -5.38 5.03
CA VAL A 231 10.38 -4.06 5.40
C VAL A 231 11.73 -3.84 4.72
N LYS A 232 11.69 -3.24 3.53
CA LYS A 232 12.89 -2.96 2.72
C LYS A 232 13.02 -1.47 2.43
N GLY A 233 14.10 -0.84 2.94
CA GLY A 233 14.69 0.43 2.48
C GLY A 233 13.87 1.72 2.62
N ALA A 234 12.60 1.69 2.22
CA ALA A 234 11.75 2.87 2.03
C ALA A 234 10.56 2.94 3.01
N SER A 235 10.14 1.83 3.62
CA SER A 235 8.88 1.78 4.36
C SER A 235 8.99 1.01 5.66
N VAL A 236 8.55 1.64 6.74
CA VAL A 236 8.33 1.03 8.06
C VAL A 236 6.91 1.42 8.48
N PRO A 237 6.06 0.49 8.93
CA PRO A 237 4.75 0.82 9.47
C PRO A 237 4.88 1.82 10.60
N ARG A 238 4.31 3.02 10.41
CA ARG A 238 4.26 4.02 11.46
C ARG A 238 3.14 3.66 12.43
N PRO A 239 3.42 3.55 13.74
CA PRO A 239 2.35 3.47 14.73
C PRO A 239 1.38 4.64 14.60
N PRO A 240 0.08 4.47 14.92
CA PRO A 240 -0.95 5.48 14.68
C PRO A 240 -0.60 6.86 15.25
N GLN A 241 0.05 6.93 16.41
CA GLN A 241 0.43 8.21 17.02
C GLN A 241 1.55 8.92 16.25
N ILE A 242 2.51 8.16 15.70
CA ILE A 242 3.61 8.70 14.89
C ILE A 242 3.06 9.15 13.53
N PHE A 243 2.19 8.33 12.93
CA PHE A 243 1.50 8.67 11.68
C PHE A 243 0.66 9.95 11.83
N LYS A 244 -0.22 10.00 12.83
CA LYS A 244 -1.09 11.15 13.11
C LYS A 244 -0.30 12.47 13.23
N LYS A 245 0.85 12.43 13.91
CA LYS A 245 1.71 13.62 14.02
C LYS A 245 2.26 14.05 12.66
N ALA A 246 2.71 13.13 11.84
CA ALA A 246 3.27 13.44 10.52
C ALA A 246 2.18 13.93 9.54
N ILE A 247 1.07 13.22 9.44
CA ILE A 247 -0.01 13.51 8.49
C ILE A 247 -0.73 14.83 8.82
N SER A 248 -0.73 15.25 10.10
CA SER A 248 -1.28 16.56 10.52
C SER A 248 -0.59 17.78 9.91
N GLN A 249 0.61 17.59 9.34
CA GLN A 249 1.38 18.65 8.68
C GLN A 249 1.06 18.75 7.18
N LEU A 250 0.23 17.85 6.65
CA LEU A 250 -0.10 17.79 5.22
C LEU A 250 -1.40 18.52 4.91
N GLN A 251 -1.62 18.77 3.63
CA GLN A 251 -2.79 19.46 3.12
C GLN A 251 -3.86 18.46 2.68
N PHE A 252 -5.09 18.70 3.13
CA PHE A 252 -6.28 17.95 2.76
C PHE A 252 -7.31 18.89 2.11
N THR A 253 -8.07 18.37 1.16
CA THR A 253 -9.15 19.11 0.50
C THR A 253 -10.25 19.45 1.50
N HIS A 254 -10.60 18.52 2.39
CA HIS A 254 -11.52 18.76 3.49
C HIS A 254 -10.87 18.47 4.84
N ARG A 255 -11.17 19.29 5.86
CA ARG A 255 -10.62 19.09 7.22
C ARG A 255 -11.05 17.77 7.85
N SER A 256 -12.23 17.25 7.49
CA SER A 256 -12.74 15.95 7.92
C SER A 256 -11.92 14.77 7.39
N ASP A 257 -11.20 14.96 6.28
CA ASP A 257 -10.43 13.89 5.65
C ASP A 257 -9.27 13.44 6.53
N LEU A 258 -8.69 14.35 7.32
CA LEU A 258 -7.59 14.03 8.23
C LEU A 258 -8.00 12.93 9.22
N ASP A 259 -9.15 13.08 9.88
CA ASP A 259 -9.61 12.11 10.87
C ASP A 259 -9.94 10.76 10.20
N ALA A 260 -10.56 10.79 9.02
CA ALA A 260 -10.84 9.59 8.25
C ALA A 260 -9.53 8.86 7.86
N VAL A 261 -8.54 9.58 7.33
CA VAL A 261 -7.25 9.01 6.93
C VAL A 261 -6.47 8.44 8.11
N VAL A 262 -6.51 9.10 9.27
CA VAL A 262 -5.90 8.57 10.51
C VAL A 262 -6.57 7.26 10.93
N GLN A 263 -7.91 7.19 10.90
CA GLN A 263 -8.64 5.96 11.24
C GLN A 263 -8.35 4.83 10.25
N LEU A 264 -8.31 5.13 8.95
CA LEU A 264 -7.96 4.18 7.90
C LEU A 264 -6.53 3.64 8.09
N GLN A 265 -5.58 4.52 8.39
CA GLN A 265 -4.21 4.11 8.66
C GLN A 265 -4.10 3.21 9.89
N GLU A 266 -4.85 3.51 10.95
CA GLU A 266 -4.88 2.69 12.16
C GLU A 266 -5.38 1.27 11.83
N LYS A 267 -6.47 1.15 11.05
CA LYS A 267 -6.95 -0.16 10.54
C LYS A 267 -5.86 -0.92 9.78
N VAL A 268 -5.18 -0.27 8.82
CA VAL A 268 -4.09 -0.89 8.04
C VAL A 268 -2.98 -1.38 8.96
N PHE A 269 -2.52 -0.50 9.84
CA PHE A 269 -1.41 -0.78 10.74
C PHE A 269 -1.75 -1.94 11.67
N GLU A 270 -2.91 -1.93 12.31
CA GLU A 270 -3.33 -2.98 13.23
C GLU A 270 -3.45 -4.33 12.53
N GLN A 271 -4.12 -4.39 11.38
CA GLN A 271 -4.24 -5.64 10.63
C GLN A 271 -2.88 -6.18 10.20
N LYS A 272 -2.05 -5.36 9.52
CA LYS A 272 -0.74 -5.79 9.01
C LYS A 272 0.22 -6.16 10.14
N ALA A 273 0.34 -5.32 11.18
CA ALA A 273 1.26 -5.59 12.29
C ALA A 273 0.83 -6.85 13.04
N SER A 274 -0.47 -7.01 13.31
CA SER A 274 -0.95 -8.18 14.05
C SER A 274 -0.92 -9.48 13.23
N SER A 275 -1.12 -9.46 11.92
CA SER A 275 -1.05 -10.67 11.07
C SER A 275 0.39 -11.10 10.73
N THR A 276 1.36 -10.18 10.78
CA THR A 276 2.74 -10.46 10.37
C THR A 276 3.40 -11.52 11.26
N GLU A 277 3.68 -12.69 10.67
CA GLU A 277 4.41 -13.77 11.35
C GLU A 277 5.93 -13.72 11.13
N ARG A 278 6.37 -13.10 10.03
CA ARG A 278 7.78 -13.01 9.65
C ARG A 278 8.13 -11.60 9.24
N LEU A 279 9.16 -11.04 9.87
CA LEU A 279 9.64 -9.69 9.57
C LEU A 279 11.07 -9.74 9.04
N LEU A 280 11.23 -9.39 7.76
CA LEU A 280 12.54 -9.16 7.14
C LEU A 280 12.87 -7.68 7.19
N ILE A 281 13.95 -7.30 7.87
CA ILE A 281 14.38 -5.91 8.08
C ILE A 281 15.62 -5.62 7.23
N GLN A 282 15.47 -4.73 6.25
CA GLN A 282 16.54 -4.35 5.32
C GLN A 282 16.62 -2.84 5.07
N ASP A 283 17.85 -2.34 4.89
CA ASP A 283 18.18 -0.99 4.40
C ASP A 283 17.57 0.18 5.21
N LEU A 284 17.45 0.04 6.53
CA LEU A 284 16.85 1.08 7.37
C LEU A 284 17.87 2.11 7.88
N ASP A 285 17.49 3.39 7.79
CA ASP A 285 18.17 4.50 8.46
C ASP A 285 17.79 4.61 9.95
N ALA A 286 18.49 5.46 10.69
CA ALA A 286 18.31 5.60 12.14
C ALA A 286 16.89 6.08 12.54
N VAL A 287 16.23 6.88 11.69
CA VAL A 287 14.87 7.36 11.95
C VAL A 287 13.87 6.21 11.80
N LYS A 288 14.00 5.43 10.72
CA LYS A 288 13.18 4.25 10.46
C LYS A 288 13.37 3.15 11.51
N ILE A 289 14.58 2.94 11.98
CA ILE A 289 14.87 2.03 13.11
C ILE A 289 14.08 2.46 14.36
N LYS A 290 14.09 3.75 14.70
CA LYS A 290 13.34 4.25 15.87
C LYS A 290 11.84 4.07 15.70
N THR A 291 11.31 4.33 14.50
CA THR A 291 9.91 4.08 14.16
C THR A 291 9.56 2.60 14.30
N LEU A 292 10.42 1.71 13.81
CA LEU A 292 10.22 0.27 13.90
C LEU A 292 10.22 -0.19 15.36
N CYS A 293 11.16 0.28 16.19
CA CYS A 293 11.16 0.00 17.63
C CYS A 293 9.83 0.36 18.30
N ALA A 294 9.20 1.46 17.88
CA ALA A 294 7.89 1.86 18.39
C ALA A 294 6.74 1.00 17.85
N ALA A 295 6.90 0.37 16.67
CA ALA A 295 5.94 -0.54 16.08
C ALA A 295 6.05 -1.99 16.61
N MET A 296 7.23 -2.44 17.04
CA MET A 296 7.47 -3.82 17.51
C MET A 296 6.40 -4.35 18.50
N PRO A 297 5.90 -3.58 19.50
CA PRO A 297 4.90 -4.07 20.44
C PRO A 297 3.56 -4.46 19.82
N PHE A 298 3.28 -4.04 18.59
CA PHE A 298 2.02 -4.32 17.90
C PHE A 298 2.04 -5.63 17.10
N TYR A 299 3.22 -6.24 16.95
CA TYR A 299 3.39 -7.49 16.21
C TYR A 299 3.08 -8.71 17.09
N ARG A 300 1.79 -9.00 17.28
CA ARG A 300 1.33 -10.02 18.24
C ARG A 300 1.55 -11.46 17.80
N ASN A 301 1.65 -11.72 16.49
CA ASN A 301 1.83 -13.06 15.92
C ASN A 301 3.23 -13.29 15.35
N LEU A 302 4.19 -12.42 15.67
CA LEU A 302 5.53 -12.50 15.11
C LEU A 302 6.25 -13.75 15.61
N LYS A 303 6.70 -14.58 14.66
CA LYS A 303 7.45 -15.81 14.91
C LYS A 303 8.91 -15.64 14.54
N GLU A 304 9.20 -14.97 13.43
CA GLU A 304 10.55 -14.86 12.89
C GLU A 304 10.95 -13.41 12.62
N VAL A 305 12.15 -13.01 13.07
CA VAL A 305 12.77 -11.72 12.73
C VAL A 305 14.12 -11.96 12.09
N VAL A 306 14.30 -11.42 10.89
CA VAL A 306 15.55 -11.56 10.12
C VAL A 306 16.13 -10.20 9.77
N ILE A 307 17.38 -9.98 10.16
CA ILE A 307 18.20 -8.83 9.77
C ILE A 307 19.45 -9.35 9.05
N PRO A 308 19.49 -9.35 7.70
CA PRO A 308 20.60 -9.91 6.92
C PRO A 308 21.89 -9.09 6.98
N ALA A 309 23.03 -9.72 6.65
CA ALA A 309 24.32 -9.02 6.47
C ALA A 309 24.17 -7.85 5.49
N ALA A 310 24.92 -6.77 5.74
CA ALA A 310 24.89 -5.50 4.98
C ALA A 310 23.56 -4.71 5.02
N SER A 311 22.56 -5.14 5.79
CA SER A 311 21.22 -4.53 5.78
C SER A 311 21.10 -3.22 6.56
N LEU A 312 21.86 -3.04 7.65
CA LEU A 312 21.80 -1.81 8.45
C LEU A 312 23.14 -1.09 8.33
N LYS A 313 23.14 0.14 7.81
CA LYS A 313 24.35 0.99 7.69
C LYS A 313 24.59 1.88 8.91
N VAL A 314 23.78 1.70 9.95
CA VAL A 314 23.73 2.52 11.16
C VAL A 314 23.69 1.60 12.39
N ARG A 315 24.00 2.16 13.56
CA ARG A 315 23.94 1.40 14.83
C ARG A 315 22.55 0.80 15.06
N CYS A 316 22.51 -0.43 15.53
CA CYS A 316 21.29 -1.22 15.63
C CYS A 316 20.65 -1.11 17.03
N SER A 317 19.85 -0.06 17.27
CA SER A 317 19.10 0.07 18.54
C SER A 317 17.86 -0.85 18.64
N LEU A 318 17.73 -1.84 17.75
CA LEU A 318 16.58 -2.76 17.67
C LEU A 318 16.68 -3.93 18.64
N ALA A 319 17.87 -4.25 19.15
CA ALA A 319 18.16 -5.46 19.92
C ALA A 319 17.09 -5.76 21.00
N ALA A 320 16.86 -4.81 21.90
CA ALA A 320 15.90 -4.98 22.98
C ALA A 320 14.44 -4.99 22.49
N ALA A 321 14.12 -4.31 21.39
CA ALA A 321 12.76 -4.28 20.84
C ALA A 321 12.41 -5.61 20.14
N VAL A 322 13.38 -6.21 19.44
CA VAL A 322 13.24 -7.51 18.76
C VAL A 322 13.09 -8.65 19.76
N VAL A 323 13.87 -8.67 20.85
CA VAL A 323 13.67 -9.67 21.92
C VAL A 323 12.28 -9.54 22.57
N ARG A 324 11.77 -8.32 22.69
CA ARG A 324 10.47 -8.04 23.30
C ARG A 324 9.27 -8.30 22.40
N SER A 325 9.49 -8.64 21.12
CA SER A 325 8.39 -8.76 20.17
C SER A 325 7.62 -10.07 20.28
N GLY A 326 8.12 -11.05 21.04
CA GLY A 326 7.51 -12.38 21.12
C GLY A 326 7.98 -13.37 20.05
N ALA A 327 8.95 -12.97 19.20
CA ALA A 327 9.48 -13.83 18.14
C ALA A 327 10.23 -15.04 18.71
N CYS A 328 9.99 -16.23 18.14
CA CYS A 328 10.66 -17.46 18.56
C CYS A 328 11.96 -17.74 17.79
N ASP A 329 12.14 -17.17 16.60
CA ASP A 329 13.39 -17.24 15.82
C ASP A 329 13.87 -15.82 15.48
N ILE A 330 15.04 -15.45 16.01
CA ILE A 330 15.68 -14.15 15.75
C ILE A 330 17.04 -14.40 15.11
N GLN A 331 17.21 -13.88 13.90
CA GLN A 331 18.44 -13.95 13.12
C GLN A 331 18.95 -12.54 12.82
N MET A 332 20.09 -12.20 13.40
CA MET A 332 20.69 -10.88 13.27
C MET A 332 22.13 -10.99 12.81
N ASN A 333 22.32 -10.81 11.52
CA ASN A 333 23.62 -10.73 10.87
C ASN A 333 23.87 -9.27 10.50
N CYS A 334 24.61 -8.54 11.33
CA CYS A 334 24.78 -7.10 11.13
C CYS A 334 26.18 -6.66 11.55
N GLU A 335 26.94 -6.12 10.60
CA GLU A 335 28.32 -5.64 10.79
C GLU A 335 28.42 -4.44 11.75
N HIS A 336 27.29 -3.79 12.03
CA HIS A 336 27.19 -2.61 12.88
C HIS A 336 26.73 -2.91 14.31
N LEU A 337 26.55 -4.19 14.67
CA LEU A 337 26.34 -4.58 16.07
C LEU A 337 27.62 -4.37 16.89
N ARG A 338 27.45 -3.92 18.13
CA ARG A 338 28.55 -3.67 19.09
C ARG A 338 28.24 -4.30 20.44
N ASP A 339 29.18 -4.20 21.37
CA ASP A 339 29.02 -4.68 22.75
C ASP A 339 27.77 -4.13 23.42
N GLU A 340 27.41 -2.87 23.17
CA GLU A 340 26.21 -2.27 23.75
C GLU A 340 24.92 -2.99 23.29
N ASP A 341 24.89 -3.44 22.04
CA ASP A 341 23.75 -4.18 21.48
C ASP A 341 23.69 -5.59 22.07
N ALA A 342 24.84 -6.27 22.17
CA ALA A 342 24.98 -7.58 22.82
C ALA A 342 24.52 -7.54 24.29
N ILE A 343 24.92 -6.51 25.02
CA ILE A 343 24.47 -6.28 26.40
C ILE A 343 22.97 -5.98 26.43
N ALA A 344 22.45 -5.19 25.49
CA ALA A 344 21.02 -4.91 25.40
C ALA A 344 20.19 -6.17 25.14
N PHE A 345 20.68 -7.11 24.32
CA PHE A 345 20.10 -8.45 24.17
C PHE A 345 20.09 -9.19 25.51
N ALA A 346 21.25 -9.33 26.15
CA ALA A 346 21.36 -10.06 27.41
C ALA A 346 20.41 -9.49 28.50
N VAL A 347 20.34 -8.16 28.63
CA VAL A 347 19.45 -7.49 29.57
C VAL A 347 17.97 -7.67 29.21
N ALA A 348 17.62 -7.65 27.92
CA ALA A 348 16.25 -7.87 27.50
C ALA A 348 15.80 -9.31 27.73
N LEU A 349 16.69 -10.28 27.51
CA LEU A 349 16.45 -11.70 27.73
C LEU A 349 16.33 -12.02 29.22
N SER A 350 17.12 -11.36 30.09
CA SER A 350 17.06 -11.58 31.53
C SER A 350 15.82 -10.99 32.22
N LYS A 351 15.21 -9.96 31.61
CA LYS A 351 14.08 -9.21 32.18
C LYS A 351 12.71 -9.72 31.74
N ASN A 352 12.66 -10.47 30.65
CA ASN A 352 11.43 -11.00 30.10
C ASN A 352 11.39 -12.51 30.31
N ASP A 353 10.18 -13.05 30.48
CA ASP A 353 9.94 -14.49 30.37
C ASP A 353 10.04 -14.88 28.88
N CYS A 354 11.27 -14.88 28.36
CA CYS A 354 11.59 -15.21 26.97
C CYS A 354 11.51 -16.72 26.70
N GLY A 355 10.68 -17.47 27.43
CA GLY A 355 10.48 -18.91 27.25
C GLY A 355 9.90 -19.30 25.87
N HIS A 356 9.44 -18.32 25.08
CA HIS A 356 9.02 -18.50 23.70
C HIS A 356 10.19 -18.53 22.70
N LEU A 357 11.36 -18.00 23.07
CA LEU A 357 12.51 -17.90 22.18
C LEU A 357 13.16 -19.27 22.01
N GLN A 358 13.17 -19.76 20.77
CA GLN A 358 13.72 -21.08 20.39
C GLN A 358 15.08 -20.96 19.72
N ARG A 359 15.31 -19.85 19.01
CA ARG A 359 16.57 -19.58 18.32
C ARG A 359 16.90 -18.10 18.40
N LEU A 360 18.11 -17.80 18.88
CA LEU A 360 18.75 -16.51 18.71
C LEU A 360 20.10 -16.73 18.04
N SER A 361 20.25 -16.21 16.82
CA SER A 361 21.49 -16.22 16.05
C SER A 361 21.97 -14.79 15.85
N ILE A 362 23.11 -14.46 16.44
CA ILE A 362 23.78 -13.17 16.28
C ILE A 362 25.11 -13.43 15.60
N LYS A 363 25.30 -12.85 14.41
CA LYS A 363 26.55 -12.88 13.67
C LYS A 363 27.08 -11.45 13.50
N CYS A 364 28.22 -11.18 14.13
CA CYS A 364 28.92 -9.90 14.00
C CYS A 364 30.38 -10.03 14.42
N ASN A 365 31.29 -9.49 13.60
CA ASN A 365 32.73 -9.51 13.87
C ASN A 365 33.21 -8.35 14.76
N ALA A 366 32.30 -7.44 15.15
CA ALA A 366 32.61 -6.24 15.93
C ALA A 366 32.13 -6.31 17.40
N ILE A 367 31.59 -7.44 17.83
CA ILE A 367 31.30 -7.73 19.24
C ILE A 367 32.59 -8.26 19.88
N SER A 368 33.06 -7.60 20.93
CA SER A 368 34.23 -8.01 21.68
C SER A 368 33.88 -9.10 22.70
N LYS A 369 34.91 -9.64 23.37
CA LYS A 369 34.73 -10.59 24.47
C LYS A 369 33.74 -10.09 25.53
N ARG A 370 33.70 -8.78 25.81
CA ARG A 370 32.77 -8.21 26.79
C ARG A 370 31.30 -8.44 26.40
N GLY A 371 30.95 -8.24 25.14
CA GLY A 371 29.60 -8.49 24.63
C GLY A 371 29.28 -9.98 24.59
N THR A 372 30.25 -10.81 24.16
CA THR A 372 30.11 -12.27 24.14
C THR A 372 29.89 -12.85 25.53
N ASP A 373 30.68 -12.43 26.52
CA ASP A 373 30.57 -12.87 27.91
C ASP A 373 29.18 -12.52 28.49
N ALA A 374 28.64 -11.34 28.16
CA ALA A 374 27.30 -10.93 28.60
C ALA A 374 26.20 -11.85 28.04
N LEU A 375 26.28 -12.22 26.76
CA LEU A 375 25.34 -13.15 26.12
C LEU A 375 25.47 -14.57 26.70
N GLN A 376 26.70 -15.05 26.90
CA GLN A 376 26.95 -16.39 27.48
C GLN A 376 26.48 -16.50 28.92
N GLN A 377 26.74 -15.49 29.76
CA GLN A 377 26.27 -15.47 31.15
C GLN A 377 24.76 -15.53 31.23
N MET A 378 24.05 -14.82 30.36
CA MET A 378 22.59 -14.89 30.28
C MET A 378 22.11 -16.27 29.81
N ALA A 379 22.73 -16.85 28.76
CA ALA A 379 22.35 -18.16 28.24
C ALA A 379 22.49 -19.26 29.32
N ALA A 380 23.56 -19.22 30.11
CA ALA A 380 23.78 -20.13 31.22
C ALA A 380 22.74 -20.01 32.36
N GLN A 381 22.06 -18.87 32.47
CA GLN A 381 21.09 -18.59 33.53
C GLN A 381 19.64 -18.91 33.14
N GLN A 382 19.26 -18.84 31.85
CA GLN A 382 17.84 -18.86 31.47
C GLN A 382 17.46 -19.54 30.15
N CYS A 383 18.38 -20.02 29.29
CA CYS A 383 17.96 -20.54 27.97
C CYS A 383 18.90 -21.55 27.31
N ASN A 384 18.42 -22.76 27.02
CA ASN A 384 19.06 -23.71 26.09
C ASN A 384 18.93 -23.30 24.59
N ALA A 385 18.34 -22.14 24.29
CA ALA A 385 17.88 -21.72 22.96
C ALA A 385 18.74 -20.64 22.26
N VAL A 386 19.88 -20.27 22.85
CA VAL A 386 20.72 -19.17 22.35
C VAL A 386 22.00 -19.73 21.72
N HIS A 387 22.15 -19.56 20.40
CA HIS A 387 23.35 -19.97 19.66
C HIS A 387 24.07 -18.72 19.14
N CYS A 388 25.06 -18.23 19.90
CA CYS A 388 25.91 -17.14 19.44
C CYS A 388 27.05 -17.71 18.59
N HIS A 389 27.13 -17.30 17.32
CA HIS A 389 28.23 -17.68 16.43
C HIS A 389 29.06 -16.44 16.07
N SER A 390 30.25 -16.32 16.64
CA SER A 390 31.30 -15.44 16.12
C SER A 390 32.20 -16.26 15.20
N GLU A 391 32.53 -15.79 14.00
CA GLU A 391 33.38 -16.54 13.05
C GLU A 391 34.79 -16.84 13.56
N ASP A 392 35.20 -16.28 14.71
CA ASP A 392 36.52 -16.48 15.30
C ASP A 392 36.54 -17.38 16.57
N THR A 393 35.42 -18.03 16.94
CA THR A 393 35.48 -19.10 17.94
C THR A 393 34.56 -20.28 17.59
N GLU A 394 35.18 -21.42 17.31
CA GLU A 394 34.52 -22.72 17.51
C GLU A 394 34.13 -22.85 18.98
N TRP A 395 32.84 -23.05 19.25
CA TRP A 395 32.31 -23.56 20.51
C TRP A 395 31.32 -24.69 20.22
#